data_AF-A0A3D0TLU1-F1
#
_entry.id   AF-A0A3D0TLU1-F1
#
_cell.length_a   1.000
_cell.length_b   1.000
_cell.length_c   1.000
_cell.angle_alpha   90.00
_cell.angle_beta   90.00
_cell.angle_gamma   90.00
#
_symmetry.space_group_name_H-M   'P 1'
#
loop_
_entity.id
_entity.type
_entity.pdbx_description
1 polymer ?
#
loop_
_entity_poly.entity_id
_entity_poly.type
_entity_poly.pdbx_seq_one_letter_code
_entity_poly.pdbx_strand_id
1 'polypeptide(L)' 'HLGQTFYIDPSQICVEDTTGAGDAFAAGFLYGMTHEFSPLESGRIGAVLAGAVIEQTGPRYQGHA' A
#
# COMPACT_ATOMS: atom_id res chain seq x y z
N HIS A 1 22.17 -10.00 -13.58
CA HIS A 1 21.31 -8.80 -13.58
C HIS A 1 21.57 -8.01 -12.31
N LEU A 2 21.81 -6.70 -12.40
CA LEU A 2 21.89 -5.83 -11.24
C LEU A 2 20.44 -5.53 -10.81
N GLY A 3 19.99 -6.12 -9.70
CA GLY A 3 18.69 -5.80 -9.13
C GLY A 3 18.64 -4.36 -8.63
N GLN A 4 17.47 -3.75 -8.63
CA GLN A 4 17.22 -2.46 -7.99
C GLN A 4 16.46 -2.69 -6.68
N THR A 5 16.87 -2.00 -5.63
CA THR A 5 16.20 -2.02 -4.32
C THR A 5 15.73 -0.61 -4.00
N PHE A 6 14.47 -0.48 -3.61
CA PHE A 6 13.87 0.77 -3.16
C PHE A 6 13.40 0.60 -1.71
N TYR A 7 13.70 1.60 -0.88
CA TYR A 7 13.18 1.70 0.49
C TYR A 7 12.04 2.71 0.53
N ILE A 8 10.97 2.35 1.22
CA ILE A 8 9.78 3.18 1.38
C ILE A 8 9.51 3.28 2.87
N ASP A 9 9.65 4.48 3.41
CA ASP A 9 9.38 4.72 4.81
C ASP A 9 7.87 4.60 5.08
N PRO A 10 7.48 4.01 6.23
CA PRO A 10 6.09 3.96 6.61
C PRO A 10 5.56 5.37 6.90
N SER A 11 4.31 5.61 6.53
CA SER A 11 3.60 6.82 6.96
C SER A 11 3.18 6.69 8.42
N GLN A 12 3.20 7.81 9.16
CA GLN A 12 2.66 7.83 10.52
C GLN A 12 1.13 7.76 10.46
N ILE A 13 0.57 6.67 10.96
CA ILE A 13 -0.86 6.35 10.94
C ILE A 13 -1.32 5.81 12.30
N CYS A 14 -2.61 5.89 12.60
CA CYS A 14 -3.18 5.29 13.80
C CYS A 14 -3.50 3.80 13.56
N VAL A 15 -2.82 2.89 14.26
CA VAL A 15 -3.03 1.44 14.04
C VAL A 15 -4.30 0.96 14.75
N GLU A 16 -5.29 0.49 13.99
CA GLU A 16 -6.51 -0.12 14.53
C GLU A 16 -6.50 -1.65 14.33
N ASP A 17 -6.35 -2.12 13.08
CA ASP A 17 -6.32 -3.54 12.70
C ASP A 17 -5.40 -3.74 11.49
N THR A 18 -4.45 -4.66 11.55
CA THR A 18 -3.49 -4.89 10.44
C THR A 18 -3.94 -5.94 9.44
N THR A 19 -5.12 -6.55 9.65
CA THR A 19 -5.68 -7.58 8.77
C THR A 19 -5.89 -7.01 7.37
N GLY A 20 -5.35 -7.68 6.34
CA GLY A 20 -5.51 -7.26 4.93
C GLY A 20 -4.55 -6.18 4.44
N ALA A 21 -3.66 -5.63 5.29
CA ALA A 21 -2.70 -4.60 4.88
C ALA A 21 -1.77 -5.05 3.74
N GLY A 22 -1.35 -6.31 3.73
CA GLY A 22 -0.52 -6.89 2.66
C GLY A 22 -1.25 -7.02 1.32
N ASP A 23 -2.53 -7.40 1.36
CA ASP A 23 -3.38 -7.50 0.17
C ASP A 23 -3.63 -6.11 -0.43
N ALA A 24 -3.89 -5.11 0.43
CA ALA A 24 -4.03 -3.71 0.04
C ALA A 24 -2.73 -3.15 -0.56
N PHE A 25 -1.56 -3.49 0.01
CA PHE A 25 -0.26 -3.14 -0.57
C PHE A 25 -0.09 -3.73 -1.97
N ALA A 26 -0.32 -5.04 -2.11
CA ALA A 26 -0.19 -5.74 -3.38
C ALA A 26 -1.14 -5.18 -4.44
N ALA A 27 -2.39 -4.89 -4.07
CA ALA A 27 -3.37 -4.26 -4.95
C ALA A 27 -2.90 -2.88 -5.43
N GLY A 28 -2.43 -2.02 -4.52
CA GLY A 28 -1.91 -0.70 -4.86
C GLY A 28 -0.64 -0.75 -5.71
N PHE A 29 0.27 -1.68 -5.43
CA PHE A 29 1.47 -1.90 -6.23
C PHE A 29 1.12 -2.35 -7.65
N LEU A 30 0.26 -3.35 -7.80
CA LEU A 30 -0.17 -3.84 -9.10
C LEU A 30 -0.96 -2.79 -9.88
N TYR A 31 -1.77 -1.97 -9.20
CA TYR A 31 -2.41 -0.81 -9.80
C TYR A 31 -1.36 0.13 -10.42
N GLY A 32 -0.31 0.49 -9.68
CA GLY A 32 0.71 1.37 -10.23
C GLY A 32 1.46 0.77 -11.42
N MET A 33 1.84 -0.51 -11.33
CA MET A 33 2.53 -1.20 -12.42
C MET A 33 1.67 -1.32 -13.69
N THR A 34 0.35 -1.48 -13.54
CA THR A 34 -0.59 -1.54 -14.68
C THR A 34 -0.91 -0.18 -15.30
N HIS A 35 -0.53 0.92 -14.62
CA HIS A 35 -0.67 2.30 -15.10
C HIS A 35 0.69 2.93 -15.48
N GLU A 36 1.68 2.09 -15.78
CA GLU A 36 3.02 2.50 -16.24
C GLU A 36 3.81 3.34 -15.22
N PHE A 37 3.45 3.31 -13.94
CA PHE A 37 4.25 3.95 -12.89
C PHE A 37 5.53 3.18 -12.60
N SER A 38 6.53 3.90 -12.09
CA SER A 38 7.80 3.30 -11.68
C SER A 38 7.62 2.34 -10.49
N PRO A 39 8.52 1.36 -10.29
CA PRO A 39 8.44 0.47 -9.11
C PRO A 39 8.41 1.22 -7.77
N LEU A 40 9.10 2.36 -7.68
CA LEU A 40 9.09 3.21 -6.49
C LEU A 40 7.71 3.86 -6.27
N GLU A 41 7.10 4.42 -7.33
CA GLU A 41 5.77 5.02 -7.25
C GLU A 41 4.69 3.98 -6.96
N SER A 42 4.74 2.83 -7.62
CA SER A 42 3.87 1.68 -7.35
C SER A 42 3.98 1.23 -5.89
N GLY A 43 5.20 1.15 -5.35
CA GLY A 43 5.41 0.86 -3.93
C GLY A 43 4.82 1.92 -2.99
N ARG A 44 4.90 3.21 -3.35
CA ARG A 44 4.29 4.30 -2.56
C ARG A 44 2.76 4.21 -2.57
N ILE A 45 2.15 3.89 -3.72
CA ILE A 45 0.71 3.67 -3.81
C ILE A 45 0.29 2.49 -2.93
N GLY A 46 1.01 1.36 -3.01
CA GLY A 46 0.79 0.22 -2.13
C GLY A 46 0.88 0.59 -0.65
N ALA A 47 1.91 1.36 -0.25
CA ALA A 47 2.08 1.78 1.13
C ALA A 47 0.92 2.66 1.63
N VAL A 48 0.40 3.56 0.80
CA VAL A 48 -0.77 4.38 1.12
C VAL A 48 -2.03 3.53 1.29
N LEU A 49 -2.29 2.58 0.38
CA LEU A 49 -3.45 1.69 0.48
C LEU A 49 -3.38 0.80 1.73
N ALA A 50 -2.21 0.25 2.04
CA ALA A 50 -2.00 -0.55 3.24
C ALA A 50 -2.26 0.27 4.51
N GLY A 51 -1.75 1.51 4.55
CA GLY A 51 -2.01 2.42 5.67
C GLY A 51 -3.51 2.68 5.86
N ALA A 52 -4.23 2.94 4.77
CA ALA A 52 -5.66 3.20 4.82
C ALA A 52 -6.50 2.01 5.32
N VAL A 53 -6.06 0.78 5.11
CA VAL A 53 -6.69 -0.42 5.68
C VAL A 53 -6.31 -0.62 7.14
N ILE A 54 -5.09 -0.24 7.53
CA ILE A 54 -4.62 -0.35 8.92
C ILE A 54 -5.42 0.55 9.89
N GLU A 55 -5.89 1.70 9.42
CA GLU A 55 -6.60 2.72 10.21
C GLU A 55 -8.11 2.40 10.41
N GLN A 56 -8.53 1.16 10.16
CA GLN A 56 -9.93 0.73 10.31
C GLN A 56 -10.02 -0.77 10.63
N THR A 57 -11.11 -1.20 11.25
CA THR A 57 -11.37 -2.63 11.49
C THR A 57 -11.66 -3.39 10.19
N GLY A 58 -10.96 -4.50 9.99
CA GLY A 58 -11.18 -5.45 8.89
C GLY A 58 -10.48 -5.11 7.56
N PRO A 59 -10.35 -6.10 6.66
CA PRO A 59 -9.41 -6.05 5.53
C PRO A 59 -9.87 -5.21 4.34
N ARG A 60 -11.12 -4.74 4.32
CA ARG A 60 -11.72 -4.09 3.16
C ARG A 60 -11.80 -2.61 3.41
N TYR A 61 -11.11 -1.80 2.61
CA TYR A 61 -11.20 -0.34 2.70
C TYR A 61 -12.66 0.11 2.67
N GLN A 62 -13.08 0.87 3.68
CA GLN A 62 -14.47 1.26 3.87
C GLN A 62 -14.80 2.60 3.20
N GLY A 63 -13.78 3.42 2.89
CA GLY A 63 -13.96 4.77 2.32
C GLY A 63 -14.65 5.74 3.29
N HIS A 64 -14.44 7.03 3.09
CA HIS A 64 -15.34 8.03 3.66
C HIS A 64 -16.49 8.22 2.66
N ALA A 65 -17.71 7.87 3.06
CA ALA A 65 -18.92 8.11 2.27
C ALA A 65 -19.27 9.60 2.19
#